data_AF-A0A3D2L2X3-F1
#
_entry.id   AF-A0A3D2L2X3-F1
#
_cell.length_a   1.000
_cell.length_b   1.000
_cell.length_c   1.000
_cell.angle_alpha   90.00
_cell.angle_beta   90.00
_cell.angle_gamma   90.00
#
_symmetry.space_group_name_H-M   'P 1'
#
loop_
_entity.id
_entity.type
_entity.pdbx_description
1 polymer ?
#
loop_
_entity_poly.entity_id
_entity_poly.type
_entity_poly.pdbx_seq_one_letter_code
_entity_poly.pdbx_strand_id
1 'polypeptide(L)'
;MSEASAAEFVFNWLQTEGFAPRKVGATPERPNVIATYGGKGDGKSLLYTAHLDTESPTWNADLDAHKFRPETLANPEWNQCWL
;
A
#
# COMPACT_ATOMS: atom_id res chain seq x y z
N MET A 1 -2.65 10.15 -5.83
CA MET A 1 -1.60 9.29 -5.24
C MET A 1 -1.71 7.93 -5.89
N SER A 2 -0.58 7.26 -6.14
CA SER A 2 -0.55 5.93 -6.78
C SER A 2 0.12 4.93 -5.82
N GLU A 3 -0.25 3.65 -5.91
CA GLU A 3 0.44 2.55 -5.22
C GLU A 3 1.96 2.59 -5.43
N ALA A 4 2.44 3.02 -6.61
CA ALA A 4 3.87 3.21 -6.87
C ALA A 4 4.52 4.18 -5.87
N SER A 5 3.87 5.29 -5.52
CA SER A 5 4.39 6.27 -4.58
C SER A 5 4.41 5.73 -3.15
N ALA A 6 3.38 4.98 -2.76
CA ALA A 6 3.33 4.30 -1.46
C ALA A 6 4.44 3.23 -1.37
N ALA A 7 4.65 2.46 -2.44
CA ALA A 7 5.71 1.46 -2.52
C ALA A 7 7.10 2.10 -2.45
N GLU A 8 7.30 3.26 -3.08
CA GLU A 8 8.56 4.01 -2.99
C GLU A 8 8.84 4.47 -1.56
N PHE A 9 7.83 5.01 -0.88
CA PHE A 9 7.94 5.43 0.52
C PHE A 9 8.34 4.27 1.42
N VAL A 10 7.60 3.15 1.35
CA VAL A 10 7.86 1.97 2.18
C VAL A 10 9.21 1.33 1.86
N PHE A 11 9.62 1.28 0.58
CA PHE A 11 10.94 0.81 0.18
C PHE A 11 12.06 1.62 0.84
N ASN A 12 11.98 2.95 0.75
CA ASN A 12 12.99 3.83 1.33
C ASN A 12 13.02 3.74 2.86
N TRP A 13 11.85 3.68 3.49
CA TRP A 13 11.75 3.49 4.94
C TRP A 13 12.42 2.17 5.38
N LEU A 14 12.08 1.05 4.74
CA LEU A 14 12.68 -0.25 5.04
C LEU A 14 14.21 -0.23 4.88
N GLN A 15 14.71 0.45 3.85
CA GLN A 15 16.15 0.60 3.64
C GLN A 15 16.80 1.43 4.75
N THR A 16 16.19 2.53 5.18
CA THR A 16 16.65 3.36 6.31
C THR A 16 16.69 2.56 7.61
N GLU A 17 15.70 1.70 7.85
CA GLU A 17 15.62 0.85 9.05
C GLU A 17 16.53 -0.40 9.01
N GLY A 18 17.34 -0.55 7.95
CA GLY A 18 18.33 -1.62 7.85
C GLY A 18 17.78 -2.97 7.38
N PHE A 19 16.59 -3.00 6.77
CA PHE A 19 16.08 -4.17 6.06
C PHE A 19 16.76 -4.29 4.68
N ALA A 20 16.57 -5.45 4.04
CA ALA A 20 16.95 -5.66 2.64
C ALA A 20 15.70 -5.67 1.72
N PRO A 21 15.15 -4.51 1.33
CA PRO A 21 13.95 -4.44 0.51
C PRO A 21 14.22 -4.68 -0.98
N ARG A 22 13.21 -5.19 -1.69
CA ARG A 22 13.13 -5.28 -3.16
C ARG A 22 11.71 -5.03 -3.64
N LYS A 23 11.57 -4.42 -4.83
CA LYS A 23 10.27 -4.21 -5.50
C LYS A 23 9.98 -5.39 -6.43
N VAL A 24 8.77 -5.92 -6.39
CA VAL A 24 8.33 -7.09 -7.17
C VAL A 24 6.92 -6.87 -7.68
N GLY A 25 6.74 -6.76 -8.98
CA GLY A 25 5.43 -6.60 -9.59
C GLY A 25 5.47 -6.92 -11.07
N ALA A 26 4.29 -7.14 -11.66
CA ALA A 26 4.14 -7.34 -13.09
C ALA A 26 4.40 -6.03 -13.86
N THR A 27 4.13 -4.87 -13.25
CA THR A 27 4.35 -3.56 -13.85
C THR A 27 5.06 -2.61 -12.87
N PRO A 28 5.78 -1.58 -13.37
CA PRO A 28 6.42 -0.57 -12.51
C PRO A 28 5.45 0.25 -11.66
N GLU A 29 4.19 0.37 -12.09
CA GLU A 29 3.18 1.24 -11.46
C GLU A 29 2.51 0.60 -10.23
N ARG A 30 2.58 -0.73 -10.10
CA ARG A 30 1.94 -1.48 -9.00
C ARG A 30 2.87 -2.58 -8.43
N PRO A 31 4.03 -2.23 -7.86
CA PRO A 31 4.94 -3.21 -7.27
C PRO A 31 4.54 -3.56 -5.83
N ASN A 32 4.78 -4.81 -5.43
CA ASN A 32 4.89 -5.18 -4.02
C ASN A 32 6.28 -4.80 -3.49
N VAL A 33 6.37 -4.49 -2.19
CA VAL A 33 7.66 -4.32 -1.50
C VAL A 33 7.87 -5.52 -0.57
N ILE A 34 8.95 -6.25 -0.79
CA ILE A 34 9.31 -7.42 0.01
C ILE A 34 10.65 -7.13 0.67
N ALA A 35 10.75 -7.34 1.98
CA ALA A 35 11.98 -7.13 2.72
C ALA A 35 12.24 -8.25 3.72
N THR A 36 13.51 -8.47 4.02
CA THR A 36 13.98 -9.41 5.04
C THR A 36 14.81 -8.69 6.08
N TYR A 37 14.79 -9.19 7.32
CA TYR A 37 15.61 -8.69 8.42
C TYR A 37 16.10 -9.84 9.29
N GLY A 38 17.41 -9.87 9.57
CA GLY A 38 18.03 -10.92 10.37
C GLY A 38 18.01 -12.31 9.71
N GLY A 39 18.10 -13.35 10.56
CA GLY A 39 18.18 -14.76 10.15
C GLY A 39 19.56 -15.17 9.63
N LYS A 40 20.27 -16.02 10.39
CA LYS A 40 21.56 -16.62 9.98
C LYS A 40 21.61 -18.14 10.14
N GLY A 41 20.48 -18.76 10.50
CA GLY A 41 20.37 -20.18 10.83
C GLY A 41 19.22 -20.86 10.10
N ASP A 42 18.87 -22.06 10.56
CA ASP A 42 17.88 -22.97 9.98
C ASP A 42 16.46 -22.82 10.58
N GLY A 43 16.26 -21.82 11.44
CA GLY A 43 14.94 -21.48 11.98
C GLY A 43 13.93 -21.09 10.89
N LYS A 44 12.65 -21.33 11.17
CA LYS A 44 11.56 -20.97 10.24
C LYS A 44 11.41 -19.46 10.12
N SER A 45 11.11 -18.98 8.91
CA SER A 45 10.78 -17.57 8.67
C SER A 45 9.37 -17.24 9.16
N LEU A 46 9.19 -16.02 9.69
CA LEU A 46 7.88 -15.43 9.99
C LEU A 46 7.59 -14.34 8.97
N LEU A 47 6.39 -14.37 8.38
CA LEU A 47 5.94 -13.38 7.40
C LEU A 47 4.94 -12.42 8.05
N TYR A 48 5.25 -11.12 7.94
CA TYR A 48 4.27 -10.05 8.14
C TYR A 48 3.81 -9.56 6.77
N THR A 49 2.51 -9.35 6.60
CA THR A 49 1.92 -8.91 5.33
C THR A 49 0.85 -7.86 5.57
N ALA A 50 0.81 -6.87 4.68
CA ALA A 50 -0.18 -5.80 4.58
C ALA A 50 -0.23 -5.38 3.10
N HIS A 51 -1.20 -4.54 2.73
CA HIS A 51 -1.36 -3.98 1.39
C HIS A 51 -1.20 -2.45 1.41
N LEU A 52 -0.89 -1.86 0.25
CA LEU A 52 -0.55 -0.43 0.12
C LEU A 52 -1.66 0.41 -0.51
N ASP A 53 -2.58 -0.22 -1.22
CA ASP A 53 -3.75 0.41 -1.82
C ASP A 53 -4.79 0.82 -0.77
N THR A 54 -5.48 1.90 -1.09
CA THR A 54 -6.64 2.38 -0.34
C THR A 54 -7.85 2.41 -1.26
N GLU A 55 -9.03 2.16 -0.71
CA GLU A 55 -10.27 2.38 -1.45
C GLU A 55 -10.53 3.89 -1.58
N SER A 56 -10.99 4.31 -2.76
CA SER A 56 -11.46 5.67 -3.01
C SER A 56 -12.54 5.64 -4.10
N PRO A 57 -13.38 6.67 -4.22
CA PRO A 57 -14.34 6.76 -5.28
C PRO A 57 -13.65 6.80 -6.65
N THR A 58 -14.26 6.16 -7.64
CA THR A 58 -13.79 6.18 -9.03
C THR A 58 -14.14 7.49 -9.74
N TRP A 59 -14.94 8.34 -9.10
CA TRP A 59 -15.53 9.56 -9.64
C TRP A 59 -16.40 9.32 -10.86
N ASN A 60 -16.96 8.11 -10.94
CA ASN A 60 -18.00 7.74 -11.88
C ASN A 60 -19.26 7.43 -11.06
N ALA A 61 -20.31 8.23 -11.25
CA ALA A 61 -21.52 8.14 -10.44
C ALA A 61 -22.19 6.76 -10.50
N ASP A 62 -22.18 6.10 -11.66
CA ASP A 62 -22.80 4.79 -11.83
C ASP A 62 -21.98 3.71 -11.09
N LEU A 63 -20.65 3.74 -11.22
CA LEU A 63 -19.77 2.79 -10.54
C LEU A 63 -19.73 3.01 -9.02
N ASP A 64 -19.70 4.27 -8.60
CA ASP A 64 -19.61 4.63 -7.19
C ASP A 64 -20.92 4.38 -6.45
N ALA A 65 -22.07 4.52 -7.10
CA ALA A 65 -23.38 4.23 -6.50
C ALA A 65 -23.53 2.76 -6.04
N HIS A 66 -22.74 1.83 -6.57
CA HIS A 66 -22.71 0.44 -6.13
C HIS A 66 -21.94 0.23 -4.82
N LYS A 67 -20.96 1.09 -4.52
CA LYS A 67 -20.03 0.92 -3.39
C LYS A 67 -20.24 1.94 -2.27
N PHE A 68 -20.63 3.16 -2.61
CA PHE A 68 -20.65 4.30 -1.70
C PHE A 68 -22.05 4.90 -1.59
N ARG A 69 -22.38 5.38 -0.39
CA ARG A 69 -23.57 6.21 -0.18
C ARG A 69 -23.19 7.68 -0.27
N PRO A 70 -24.14 8.60 -0.58
CA PRO A 70 -23.87 10.03 -0.59
C PRO A 70 -23.22 10.53 0.71
N GLU A 71 -23.62 10.00 1.87
CA GLU A 71 -23.07 10.38 3.16
C GLU A 71 -21.61 9.91 3.33
N THR A 72 -21.25 8.76 2.75
CA THR A 72 -19.86 8.25 2.76
C THR A 72 -18.95 9.17 1.96
N LEU A 73 -19.40 9.57 0.77
CA LEU A 73 -18.64 10.47 -0.10
C LEU A 73 -18.50 11.88 0.49
N ALA A 74 -19.48 12.30 1.30
CA ALA A 74 -19.42 13.57 2.02
C ALA A 74 -18.47 13.57 3.22
N ASN A 75 -18.05 12.40 3.73
CA ASN A 75 -17.10 12.32 4.83
C ASN A 75 -15.66 12.65 4.34
N PRO A 76 -15.01 13.70 4.86
CA PRO A 76 -13.64 14.06 4.48
C PRO A 76 -12.62 12.95 4.72
N GLU A 77 -12.83 12.07 5.71
CA GLU A 77 -11.92 10.97 6.02
C GLU A 77 -11.73 9.99 4.85
N TRP A 78 -12.70 9.89 3.95
CA TRP A 78 -12.62 9.01 2.77
C TRP A 78 -11.84 9.63 1.61
N ASN A 79 -11.66 10.94 1.61
CA ASN A 79 -11.15 11.70 0.46
C ASN A 79 -9.93 12.57 0.81
N GLN A 80 -9.53 12.63 2.08
CA GLN A 80 -8.44 13.46 2.57
C GLN A 80 -7.52 12.63 3.46
N CYS A 81 -6.20 12.74 3.20
CA CYS A 81 -5.21 12.26 4.14
C CYS A 81 -5.06 13.28 5.28
N TRP A 82 -5.14 12.81 6.51
CA TRP A 82 -4.84 13.59 7.70
C TRP A 82 -3.32 13.53 7.94
N LEU A 83 -2.67 14.70 7.98
CA LEU A 83 -1.26 14.89 8.34
C LEU A 83 -1.18 15.55 9.71
#